data_AF-A0A9X1VLJ4-F1
#
_entry.id   AF-A0A9X1VLJ4-F1
#
_cell.length_a   1.000
_cell.length_b   1.000
_cell.length_c   1.000
_cell.angle_alpha   90.00
_cell.angle_beta   90.00
_cell.angle_gamma   90.00
#
_symmetry.space_group_name_H-M   'P 1'
#
loop_
_entity.id
_entity.type
_entity.pdbx_description
1 polymer ?
#
loop_
_entity_poly.entity_id
_entity_poly.type
_entity_poly.pdbx_seq_one_letter_code
_entity_poly.pdbx_strand_id
1 'polypeptide(L)'
;MKLEQNNFHKNFQLNGISFASVDELLVFAHQFSNEIYQFLVDWFSKDDFIVVQTSGSTGKPKSISLKKELMINSALVTGQFFDLHENTKALLCLPVSYIAGKMMLVRAMTLGWSIDVIAPNSAPLERVEREYDFSAMVPLQVENSINKLQKIKKLIIGGGVVSEELKVKLQCLSTLAFATYGMTETITHIAVKKLNNRKGNPSFYQILPGVKIFKDERNCLVIEALNVANDCVVTNDVIQLISDTQFDWLGRFDNVINSGGIKLYPEKIEVKLSEIIGKRFFVAGIPDKKLGQKLILIIEGKKHNNFLNNIKKNKTLTKFEQPKEVYFIDKFIETKTKKIQRKKTLDLIGFTN
;
A
#
# COMPACT_ATOMS: atom_id res chain seq x y z
N MET A 1 12.24 -5.92 -27.38
CA MET A 1 13.70 -5.91 -27.14
C MET A 1 13.91 -6.58 -25.79
N LYS A 2 14.42 -7.82 -25.75
CA LYS A 2 14.78 -8.44 -24.47
C LYS A 2 16.03 -7.70 -24.00
N LEU A 3 15.92 -6.92 -22.91
CA LEU A 3 17.10 -6.48 -22.18
C LEU A 3 17.85 -7.77 -21.80
N GLU A 4 19.07 -7.94 -22.31
CA GLU A 4 19.99 -8.91 -21.71
C GLU A 4 20.04 -8.56 -20.22
N GLN A 5 19.93 -9.56 -19.34
CA GLN A 5 19.64 -9.37 -17.90
C GLN A 5 20.58 -8.40 -17.15
N ASN A 6 21.69 -8.00 -17.78
CA ASN A 6 22.69 -7.07 -17.25
C ASN A 6 22.72 -5.68 -17.92
N ASN A 7 21.69 -5.30 -18.69
CA ASN A 7 21.64 -4.00 -19.35
C ASN A 7 20.38 -3.20 -18.96
N PHE A 8 20.43 -1.87 -19.14
CA PHE A 8 19.30 -0.97 -18.98
C PHE A 8 18.86 -0.40 -20.34
N HIS A 9 17.65 0.14 -20.37
CA HIS A 9 17.07 0.70 -21.58
C HIS A 9 17.88 1.91 -22.07
N LYS A 10 18.20 1.99 -23.37
CA LYS A 10 19.04 3.05 -23.96
C LYS A 10 18.58 4.50 -23.68
N ASN A 11 17.28 4.72 -23.51
CA ASN A 11 16.68 6.02 -23.19
C ASN A 11 16.51 6.28 -21.68
N PHE A 12 16.95 5.36 -20.82
CA PHE A 12 16.95 5.58 -19.38
C PHE A 12 17.79 6.81 -19.04
N GLN A 13 17.25 7.67 -18.19
CA GLN A 13 17.96 8.79 -17.62
C GLN A 13 17.76 8.83 -16.11
N LEU A 14 18.81 9.18 -15.38
CA LEU A 14 18.78 9.43 -13.93
C LEU A 14 19.13 10.89 -13.68
N ASN A 15 18.20 11.66 -13.12
CA ASN A 15 18.33 13.10 -12.88
C ASN A 15 18.73 13.89 -14.15
N GLY A 16 18.17 13.50 -15.30
CA GLY A 16 18.44 14.12 -16.60
C GLY A 16 19.77 13.72 -17.26
N ILE A 17 20.51 12.76 -16.71
CA ILE A 17 21.77 12.26 -17.29
C ILE A 17 21.52 10.89 -17.94
N SER A 18 22.02 10.74 -19.17
CA SER A 18 22.08 9.47 -19.90
C SER A 18 23.45 8.81 -19.68
N PHE A 19 23.51 7.48 -19.80
CA PHE A 19 24.73 6.70 -19.58
C PHE A 19 24.99 5.78 -20.78
N ALA A 20 26.24 5.71 -21.24
CA ALA A 20 26.64 4.82 -22.32
C ALA A 20 26.90 3.39 -21.84
N SER A 21 27.15 3.22 -20.54
CA SER A 21 27.46 1.92 -19.93
C SER A 21 26.97 1.83 -18.48
N VAL A 22 26.95 0.61 -17.94
CA VAL A 22 26.68 0.34 -16.51
C VAL A 22 27.74 0.99 -15.63
N ASP A 23 29.01 0.99 -16.03
CA ASP A 23 30.10 1.58 -15.26
C ASP A 23 29.92 3.08 -15.06
N GLU A 24 29.53 3.82 -16.11
CA GLU A 24 29.22 5.25 -16.02
C GLU A 24 28.05 5.52 -15.05
N LEU A 25 26.99 4.71 -15.14
CA LEU A 25 25.84 4.79 -14.24
C LEU A 25 26.25 4.55 -12.78
N LEU A 26 27.11 3.54 -12.53
CA LEU A 26 27.60 3.23 -11.18
C LEU A 26 28.49 4.35 -10.62
N VAL A 27 29.39 4.92 -11.42
CA VAL A 27 30.23 6.06 -11.01
C VAL A 27 29.38 7.26 -10.61
N PHE A 28 28.37 7.59 -11.44
CA PHE A 28 27.43 8.66 -11.12
C PHE A 28 26.64 8.37 -9.84
N ALA A 29 26.08 7.17 -9.71
CA ALA A 29 25.30 6.78 -8.55
C ALA A 29 26.12 6.81 -7.25
N HIS A 30 27.39 6.42 -7.29
CA HIS A 30 28.30 6.47 -6.14
C HIS A 30 28.48 7.90 -5.60
N GLN A 31 28.57 8.89 -6.49
CA GLN A 31 28.68 10.30 -6.12
C GLN A 31 27.34 10.89 -5.65
N PHE A 32 26.23 10.36 -6.16
CA PHE A 32 24.90 10.89 -5.91
C PHE A 32 24.25 10.34 -4.62
N SER A 33 24.26 9.02 -4.43
CA SER A 33 23.59 8.37 -3.29
C SER A 33 24.12 6.96 -3.06
N ASN A 34 24.72 6.73 -1.88
CA ASN A 34 25.24 5.42 -1.50
C ASN A 34 24.16 4.31 -1.52
N GLU A 35 22.91 4.62 -1.16
CA GLU A 35 21.82 3.63 -1.19
C GLU A 35 21.46 3.20 -2.61
N ILE A 36 21.44 4.16 -3.56
CA ILE A 36 21.16 3.89 -4.96
C ILE A 36 22.35 3.15 -5.59
N TYR A 37 23.57 3.60 -5.31
CA TYR A 37 24.78 2.94 -5.74
C TYR A 37 24.78 1.47 -5.31
N GLN A 38 24.57 1.18 -4.02
CA GLN A 38 24.55 -0.18 -3.52
C GLN A 38 23.47 -1.02 -4.21
N PHE A 39 22.27 -0.47 -4.38
CA PHE A 39 21.20 -1.17 -5.11
C PHE A 39 21.59 -1.46 -6.56
N LEU A 40 22.21 -0.52 -7.27
CA LEU A 40 22.61 -0.71 -8.66
C LEU A 40 23.77 -1.70 -8.79
N VAL A 41 24.72 -1.72 -7.85
CA VAL A 41 25.77 -2.75 -7.76
C VAL A 41 25.12 -4.13 -7.63
N ASP A 42 24.17 -4.29 -6.72
CA ASP A 42 23.44 -5.55 -6.54
C ASP A 42 22.60 -5.90 -7.79
N TRP A 43 22.00 -4.89 -8.44
CA TRP A 43 21.19 -5.06 -9.65
C TRP A 43 21.99 -5.53 -10.86
N PHE A 44 23.19 -5.02 -11.06
CA PHE A 44 24.06 -5.42 -12.16
C PHE A 44 25.07 -6.51 -11.77
N SER A 45 24.99 -7.05 -10.55
CA SER A 45 25.75 -8.23 -10.16
C SER A 45 25.34 -9.46 -10.98
N LYS A 46 26.20 -10.47 -10.99
CA LYS A 46 25.94 -11.78 -11.63
C LYS A 46 24.81 -12.58 -10.99
N ASP A 47 24.34 -12.19 -9.80
CA ASP A 47 23.24 -12.90 -9.13
C ASP A 47 21.93 -12.65 -9.87
N ASP A 48 21.06 -13.65 -9.97
CA ASP A 48 19.77 -13.53 -10.63
C ASP A 48 18.66 -12.96 -9.71
N PHE A 49 19.01 -12.59 -8.48
CA PHE A 49 18.09 -12.08 -7.46
C PHE A 49 18.59 -10.84 -6.72
N ILE A 50 17.67 -10.16 -6.04
CA ILE A 50 17.91 -9.08 -5.08
C ILE A 50 17.36 -9.48 -3.72
N VAL A 51 18.14 -9.28 -2.67
CA VAL A 51 17.66 -9.48 -1.29
C VAL A 51 16.95 -8.22 -0.82
N VAL A 52 15.71 -8.37 -0.36
CA VAL A 52 14.92 -7.28 0.23
C VAL A 52 14.48 -7.62 1.64
N GLN A 53 14.36 -6.59 2.47
CA GLN A 53 13.85 -6.71 3.83
C GLN A 53 12.35 -6.40 3.85
N THR A 54 11.56 -7.30 4.44
CA THR A 54 10.15 -7.03 4.74
C THR A 54 10.00 -6.37 6.10
N SER A 55 9.00 -5.51 6.24
CA SER A 55 8.74 -4.82 7.52
C SER A 55 8.21 -5.75 8.63
N GLY A 56 7.80 -6.98 8.29
CA GLY A 56 7.29 -8.00 9.21
C GLY A 56 6.09 -7.55 10.05
N SER A 57 4.90 -8.13 9.86
CA SER A 57 3.73 -7.85 10.73
C SER A 57 4.00 -8.20 12.21
N THR A 58 4.95 -9.10 12.46
CA THR A 58 5.40 -9.55 13.79
C THR A 58 6.55 -8.72 14.38
N GLY A 59 7.05 -7.72 13.65
CA GLY A 59 8.11 -6.80 14.09
C GLY A 59 9.54 -7.30 13.91
N LYS A 60 9.76 -8.55 13.49
CA LYS A 60 11.07 -9.05 13.04
C LYS A 60 11.15 -8.98 11.51
N PRO A 61 12.07 -8.20 10.93
CA PRO A 61 12.29 -8.17 9.49
C PRO A 61 12.64 -9.57 8.97
N LYS A 62 12.04 -9.95 7.84
CA LYS A 62 12.44 -11.16 7.09
C LYS A 62 13.07 -10.75 5.77
N SER A 63 14.21 -11.34 5.46
CA SER A 63 14.83 -11.25 4.14
C SER A 63 14.10 -12.15 3.15
N ILE A 64 13.81 -11.61 1.96
CA ILE A 64 13.24 -12.36 0.84
C ILE A 64 14.14 -12.11 -0.38
N SER A 65 14.48 -13.17 -1.11
CA SER A 65 15.17 -13.06 -2.39
C SER A 65 14.16 -12.93 -3.53
N LEU A 66 14.27 -11.88 -4.32
CA LEU A 66 13.40 -11.59 -5.45
C LEU A 66 14.19 -11.72 -6.75
N LYS A 67 13.74 -12.59 -7.67
CA LYS A 67 14.37 -12.73 -8.99
C LYS A 67 14.29 -11.41 -9.77
N LYS A 68 15.41 -10.98 -10.37
CA LYS A 68 15.49 -9.77 -11.20
C LYS A 68 14.51 -9.82 -12.37
N GLU A 69 14.34 -11.00 -12.97
CA GLU A 69 13.36 -11.25 -14.04
C GLU A 69 11.92 -10.92 -13.61
N LEU A 70 11.50 -11.36 -12.41
CA LEU A 70 10.15 -11.09 -11.89
C LEU A 70 9.96 -9.59 -11.58
N MET A 71 11.03 -8.90 -11.18
CA MET A 71 11.02 -7.45 -10.99
C MET A 71 10.87 -6.71 -12.32
N ILE A 72 11.55 -7.14 -13.38
CA ILE A 72 11.38 -6.64 -14.75
C ILE A 72 9.94 -6.86 -15.23
N ASN A 73 9.38 -8.06 -15.05
CA ASN A 73 8.00 -8.35 -15.41
C ASN A 73 7.00 -7.45 -14.66
N SER A 74 7.22 -7.22 -13.36
CA SER A 74 6.40 -6.29 -12.57
C SER A 74 6.47 -4.86 -13.12
N ALA A 75 7.65 -4.41 -13.59
CA ALA A 75 7.80 -3.13 -14.27
C ALA A 75 7.02 -3.07 -15.59
N LEU A 76 7.15 -4.07 -16.45
CA LEU A 76 6.44 -4.16 -17.75
C LEU A 76 4.92 -4.13 -17.57
N VAL A 77 4.39 -4.89 -16.62
CA VAL A 77 2.95 -4.92 -16.31
C VAL A 77 2.47 -3.55 -15.80
N THR A 78 3.27 -2.86 -14.97
CA THR A 78 2.96 -1.49 -14.53
C THR A 78 2.89 -0.55 -15.73
N GLY A 79 3.89 -0.61 -16.62
CA GLY A 79 3.97 0.22 -17.82
C GLY A 79 2.78 0.00 -18.76
N GLN A 80 2.41 -1.26 -19.00
CA GLN A 80 1.25 -1.63 -19.82
C GLN A 80 -0.06 -1.15 -19.21
N PHE A 81 -0.30 -1.41 -17.91
CA PHE A 81 -1.56 -1.07 -17.27
C PHE A 81 -1.81 0.44 -17.23
N PHE A 82 -0.77 1.20 -16.90
CA PHE A 82 -0.89 2.65 -16.79
C PHE A 82 -0.62 3.38 -18.09
N ASP A 83 -0.36 2.69 -19.21
CA ASP A 83 -0.01 3.33 -20.47
C ASP A 83 1.16 4.31 -20.29
N LEU A 84 2.28 3.78 -19.80
CA LEU A 84 3.54 4.49 -19.53
C LEU A 84 4.64 3.90 -20.40
N HIS A 85 5.01 4.64 -21.44
CA HIS A 85 5.98 4.21 -22.44
C HIS A 85 7.38 4.78 -22.17
N GLU A 86 8.29 4.54 -23.10
CA GLU A 86 9.60 5.19 -23.17
C GLU A 86 9.48 6.72 -23.04
N ASN A 87 10.49 7.34 -22.43
CA ASN A 87 10.56 8.79 -22.14
C ASN A 87 9.52 9.32 -21.14
N THR A 88 8.76 8.44 -20.46
CA THR A 88 7.96 8.81 -19.28
C THR A 88 8.83 9.56 -18.27
N LYS A 89 8.37 10.72 -17.80
CA LYS A 89 9.02 11.47 -16.73
C LYS A 89 8.49 10.97 -15.38
N ALA A 90 9.36 10.39 -14.56
CA ALA A 90 8.98 9.83 -13.27
C ALA A 90 9.68 10.54 -12.11
N LEU A 91 8.98 10.69 -10.98
CA LEU A 91 9.56 11.19 -9.73
C LEU A 91 9.68 10.05 -8.72
N LEU A 92 10.90 9.81 -8.24
CA LEU A 92 11.18 8.94 -7.09
C LEU A 92 11.42 9.78 -5.83
N CYS A 93 10.48 9.66 -4.90
CA CYS A 93 10.54 10.29 -3.57
C CYS A 93 10.35 9.28 -2.42
N LEU A 94 10.54 7.99 -2.71
CA LEU A 94 10.46 6.88 -1.77
C LEU A 94 11.86 6.36 -1.46
N PRO A 95 12.13 5.90 -0.23
CA PRO A 95 13.42 5.34 0.14
C PRO A 95 13.74 4.06 -0.65
N VAL A 96 14.93 4.01 -1.25
CA VAL A 96 15.42 2.87 -2.05
C VAL A 96 15.85 1.70 -1.17
N SER A 97 15.96 1.90 0.14
CA SER A 97 16.06 0.80 1.11
C SER A 97 14.85 -0.16 1.06
N TYR A 98 13.67 0.28 0.61
CA TYR A 98 12.47 -0.55 0.48
C TYR A 98 12.15 -0.90 -0.99
N ILE A 99 11.43 -2.00 -1.19
CA ILE A 99 11.07 -2.50 -2.52
C ILE A 99 10.31 -1.46 -3.36
N ALA A 100 9.50 -0.60 -2.74
CA ALA A 100 8.77 0.45 -3.44
C ALA A 100 9.70 1.47 -4.13
N GLY A 101 10.80 1.87 -3.47
CA GLY A 101 11.80 2.76 -4.06
C GLY A 101 12.65 2.05 -5.11
N LYS A 102 13.14 0.84 -4.80
CA LYS A 102 13.88 0.00 -5.78
C LYS A 102 13.11 -0.18 -7.08
N MET A 103 11.82 -0.46 -6.99
CA MET A 103 10.99 -0.72 -8.17
C MET A 103 10.70 0.51 -9.04
N MET A 104 10.84 1.72 -8.51
CA MET A 104 10.80 2.92 -9.37
C MET A 104 12.04 2.99 -10.27
N LEU A 105 13.23 2.65 -9.73
CA LEU A 105 14.46 2.56 -10.52
C LEU A 105 14.39 1.42 -11.54
N VAL A 106 13.91 0.24 -11.13
CA VAL A 106 13.74 -0.91 -12.05
C VAL A 106 12.77 -0.57 -13.17
N ARG A 107 11.64 0.08 -12.88
CA ARG A 107 10.71 0.56 -13.91
C ARG A 107 11.39 1.50 -14.89
N ALA A 108 12.14 2.47 -14.38
CA ALA A 108 12.82 3.44 -15.22
C ALA A 108 13.89 2.79 -16.12
N MET A 109 14.73 1.93 -15.55
CA MET A 109 15.75 1.18 -16.29
C MET A 109 15.14 0.19 -17.29
N THR A 110 13.99 -0.40 -16.99
CA THR A 110 13.32 -1.39 -17.87
C THR A 110 12.59 -0.71 -19.02
N LEU A 111 11.88 0.38 -18.74
CA LEU A 111 10.95 1.01 -19.67
C LEU A 111 11.54 2.25 -20.36
N GLY A 112 12.79 2.61 -20.08
CA GLY A 112 13.43 3.79 -20.67
C GLY A 112 12.82 5.10 -20.20
N TRP A 113 12.54 5.21 -18.89
CA TRP A 113 12.03 6.44 -18.30
C TRP A 113 13.15 7.42 -17.97
N SER A 114 12.79 8.69 -17.91
CA SER A 114 13.61 9.72 -17.28
C SER A 114 13.14 9.88 -15.84
N ILE A 115 13.95 9.45 -14.87
CA ILE A 115 13.61 9.44 -13.45
C ILE A 115 14.41 10.50 -12.69
N ASP A 116 13.69 11.43 -12.06
CA ASP A 116 14.27 12.38 -11.11
C ASP A 116 14.12 11.79 -9.69
N VAL A 117 15.21 11.81 -8.94
CA VAL A 117 15.29 11.26 -7.59
C VAL A 117 15.53 12.40 -6.60
N ILE A 118 14.67 12.46 -5.58
CA ILE A 118 14.80 13.41 -4.48
C ILE A 118 14.93 12.65 -3.15
N ALA A 119 15.56 13.30 -2.16
CA ALA A 119 15.65 12.75 -0.82
C ALA A 119 14.23 12.47 -0.25
N PRO A 120 13.96 11.26 0.26
CA PRO A 120 12.66 10.92 0.82
C PRO A 120 12.32 11.83 2.01
N ASN A 121 11.15 12.45 1.96
CA ASN A 121 10.63 13.28 3.05
C ASN A 121 9.10 13.23 3.07
N SER A 122 8.48 13.89 4.06
CA SER A 122 7.03 13.87 4.25
C SER A 122 6.26 14.78 3.30
N ALA A 123 6.90 15.72 2.59
CA ALA A 123 6.28 16.69 1.68
C ALA A 123 7.06 16.77 0.34
N PRO A 124 7.14 15.67 -0.43
CA PRO A 124 8.09 15.54 -1.54
C PRO A 124 7.90 16.54 -2.67
N LEU A 125 6.70 17.12 -2.83
CA LEU A 125 6.45 18.10 -3.89
C LEU A 125 6.72 19.56 -3.49
N GLU A 126 7.12 19.84 -2.24
CA GLU A 126 7.31 21.21 -1.76
C GLU A 126 8.26 22.03 -2.63
N ARG A 127 9.39 21.42 -3.05
CA ARG A 127 10.43 22.07 -3.89
C ARG A 127 10.42 21.61 -5.34
N VAL A 128 9.41 20.84 -5.73
CA VAL A 128 9.31 20.30 -7.09
C VAL A 128 8.65 21.32 -7.98
N GLU A 129 9.38 21.79 -9.00
CA GLU A 129 8.84 22.75 -9.97
C GLU A 129 8.36 22.12 -11.28
N ARG A 130 8.94 20.99 -11.68
CA ARG A 130 8.60 20.26 -12.91
C ARG A 130 7.33 19.41 -12.77
N GLU A 131 6.74 19.09 -13.91
CA GLU A 131 5.67 18.09 -14.02
C GLU A 131 6.22 16.71 -14.36
N TYR A 132 5.56 15.67 -13.86
CA TYR A 132 5.88 14.27 -14.08
C TYR A 132 4.66 13.49 -14.53
N ASP A 133 4.89 12.52 -15.39
CA ASP A 133 3.87 11.60 -15.86
C ASP A 133 3.49 10.58 -14.79
N PHE A 134 4.47 10.18 -13.95
CA PHE A 134 4.28 9.14 -12.95
C PHE A 134 5.04 9.37 -11.64
N SER A 135 4.42 9.00 -10.51
CA SER A 135 5.12 8.87 -9.23
C SER A 135 4.44 7.84 -8.32
N ALA A 136 5.16 7.42 -7.28
CA ALA A 136 4.67 6.55 -6.23
C ALA A 136 4.88 7.20 -4.87
N MET A 137 3.86 7.22 -4.02
CA MET A 137 3.90 7.88 -2.71
C MET A 137 3.20 7.05 -1.63
N VAL A 138 3.48 7.36 -0.36
CA VAL A 138 2.67 6.89 0.79
C VAL A 138 1.58 7.91 1.14
N PRO A 139 0.48 7.53 1.82
CA PRO A 139 -0.62 8.45 2.13
C PRO A 139 -0.21 9.79 2.77
N LEU A 140 0.74 9.76 3.72
CA LEU A 140 1.25 10.97 4.38
C LEU A 140 1.92 11.95 3.40
N GLN A 141 2.68 11.42 2.42
CA GLN A 141 3.33 12.25 1.40
C GLN A 141 2.29 12.93 0.50
N VAL A 142 1.22 12.20 0.16
CA VAL A 142 0.12 12.72 -0.66
C VAL A 142 -0.64 13.80 0.10
N GLU A 143 -0.94 13.57 1.37
CA GLU A 143 -1.63 14.54 2.23
C GLU A 143 -0.88 15.86 2.33
N ASN A 144 0.43 15.81 2.60
CA ASN A 144 1.26 17.01 2.69
C ASN A 144 1.58 17.65 1.33
N SER A 145 1.34 16.94 0.22
CA SER A 145 1.61 17.42 -1.14
C SER A 145 0.35 17.78 -1.92
N ILE A 146 -0.82 17.80 -1.27
CA ILE A 146 -2.13 17.88 -1.94
C ILE A 146 -2.24 19.09 -2.88
N ASN A 147 -1.70 20.24 -2.49
CA ASN A 147 -1.77 21.50 -3.25
C ASN A 147 -0.88 21.55 -4.50
N LYS A 148 0.09 20.63 -4.61
CA LYS A 148 1.01 20.52 -5.76
C LYS A 148 0.84 19.20 -6.50
N LEU A 149 -0.12 18.36 -6.10
CA LEU A 149 -0.26 17.00 -6.61
C LEU A 149 -0.55 16.98 -8.12
N GLN A 150 -1.20 18.03 -8.67
CA GLN A 150 -1.44 18.22 -10.10
C GLN A 150 -0.17 18.21 -10.97
N LYS A 151 1.01 18.41 -10.37
CA LYS A 151 2.30 18.23 -11.05
C LYS A 151 2.59 16.77 -11.41
N ILE A 152 1.84 15.81 -10.86
CA ILE A 152 1.92 14.39 -11.16
C ILE A 152 0.66 13.97 -11.91
N LYS A 153 0.81 13.44 -13.13
CA LYS A 153 -0.34 13.00 -13.94
C LYS A 153 -0.96 11.70 -13.44
N LYS A 154 -0.15 10.66 -13.19
CA LYS A 154 -0.60 9.35 -12.66
C LYS A 154 0.15 9.07 -11.36
N LEU A 155 -0.58 8.78 -10.29
CA LEU A 155 -0.04 8.56 -8.96
C LEU A 155 -0.52 7.23 -8.39
N ILE A 156 0.43 6.37 -8.00
CA ILE A 156 0.13 5.21 -7.18
C ILE A 156 0.41 5.51 -5.70
N ILE A 157 -0.54 5.14 -4.84
CA ILE A 157 -0.48 5.34 -3.40
C ILE A 157 -0.44 3.97 -2.72
N GLY A 158 0.70 3.67 -2.11
CA GLY A 158 0.96 2.37 -1.48
C GLY A 158 1.40 2.48 -0.02
N GLY A 159 1.72 1.34 0.60
CA GLY A 159 2.29 1.30 1.95
C GLY A 159 1.31 1.55 3.11
N GLY A 160 0.04 1.88 2.83
CA GLY A 160 -0.98 2.08 3.85
C GLY A 160 -2.37 2.31 3.25
N VAL A 161 -3.38 2.31 4.12
CA VAL A 161 -4.76 2.63 3.74
C VAL A 161 -4.88 4.14 3.49
N VAL A 162 -5.54 4.52 2.40
CA VAL A 162 -5.90 5.91 2.12
C VAL A 162 -7.17 6.25 2.90
N SER A 163 -7.11 7.26 3.78
CA SER A 163 -8.25 7.71 4.58
C SER A 163 -9.39 8.24 3.72
N GLU A 164 -10.62 8.23 4.23
CA GLU A 164 -11.76 8.84 3.53
C GLU A 164 -11.57 10.35 3.35
N GLU A 165 -11.01 11.04 4.36
CA GLU A 165 -10.67 12.45 4.25
C GLU A 165 -9.72 12.73 3.07
N LEU A 166 -8.66 11.93 2.92
CA LEU A 166 -7.74 12.08 1.80
C LEU A 166 -8.42 11.73 0.47
N LYS A 167 -9.28 10.71 0.42
CA LYS A 167 -10.06 10.38 -0.80
C LYS A 167 -10.98 11.53 -1.23
N VAL A 168 -11.57 12.26 -0.28
CA VAL A 168 -12.37 13.47 -0.56
C VAL A 168 -11.48 14.56 -1.16
N LYS A 169 -10.32 14.86 -0.53
CA LYS A 169 -9.35 15.85 -1.05
C LYS A 169 -8.88 15.53 -2.48
N LEU A 170 -8.75 14.24 -2.81
CA LEU A 170 -8.32 13.80 -4.14
C LEU A 170 -9.38 14.01 -5.26
N GLN A 171 -10.68 14.16 -4.95
CA GLN A 171 -11.74 14.15 -5.97
C GLN A 171 -11.63 15.28 -7.00
N CYS A 172 -11.11 16.44 -6.61
CA CYS A 172 -11.06 17.64 -7.45
C CYS A 172 -9.73 17.80 -8.21
N LEU A 173 -8.83 16.83 -8.14
CA LEU A 173 -7.49 16.93 -8.74
C LEU A 173 -7.45 16.31 -10.13
N SER A 174 -6.68 16.94 -11.03
CA SER A 174 -6.40 16.41 -12.37
C SER A 174 -5.56 15.13 -12.35
N THR A 175 -4.73 14.96 -11.31
CA THR A 175 -3.96 13.74 -11.06
C THR A 175 -4.85 12.52 -11.01
N LEU A 176 -4.52 11.48 -11.76
CA LEU A 176 -5.18 10.17 -11.64
C LEU A 176 -4.55 9.40 -10.47
N ALA A 177 -5.24 9.33 -9.35
CA ALA A 177 -4.75 8.69 -8.13
C ALA A 177 -5.30 7.26 -7.97
N PHE A 178 -4.43 6.32 -7.63
CA PHE A 178 -4.75 4.91 -7.46
C PHE A 178 -4.19 4.37 -6.15
N ALA A 179 -4.99 3.68 -5.35
CA ALA A 179 -4.47 2.84 -4.27
C ALA A 179 -3.95 1.53 -4.86
N THR A 180 -2.83 1.03 -4.36
CA THR A 180 -2.26 -0.26 -4.79
C THR A 180 -2.53 -1.34 -3.75
N TYR A 181 -2.89 -2.54 -4.20
CA TYR A 181 -2.86 -3.75 -3.39
C TYR A 181 -1.70 -4.64 -3.84
N GLY A 182 -0.88 -5.04 -2.89
CA GLY A 182 0.35 -5.78 -3.14
C GLY A 182 1.17 -6.03 -1.89
N MET A 183 2.17 -6.90 -2.01
CA MET A 183 3.07 -7.31 -0.95
C MET A 183 4.46 -7.63 -1.51
N THR A 184 5.43 -7.90 -0.65
CA THR A 184 6.80 -8.18 -1.09
C THR A 184 6.88 -9.50 -1.86
N GLU A 185 6.05 -10.48 -1.49
CA GLU A 185 5.92 -11.79 -2.13
C GLU A 185 5.41 -11.68 -3.58
N THR A 186 4.77 -10.57 -3.94
CA THR A 186 4.33 -10.26 -5.31
C THR A 186 5.17 -9.14 -5.94
N ILE A 187 6.39 -8.90 -5.43
CA ILE A 187 7.28 -7.78 -5.75
C ILE A 187 6.69 -6.42 -5.34
N THR A 188 5.61 -5.99 -5.99
CA THR A 188 4.84 -4.80 -5.64
C THR A 188 3.35 -5.07 -5.74
N HIS A 189 2.64 -4.33 -6.59
CA HIS A 189 1.21 -4.33 -6.70
C HIS A 189 0.75 -5.35 -7.76
N ILE A 190 -0.34 -6.04 -7.45
CA ILE A 190 -1.03 -6.96 -8.36
C ILE A 190 -2.43 -6.45 -8.72
N ALA A 191 -2.91 -5.44 -8.01
CA ALA A 191 -4.17 -4.78 -8.31
C ALA A 191 -4.11 -3.31 -7.89
N VAL A 192 -4.97 -2.49 -8.51
CA VAL A 192 -5.10 -1.07 -8.22
C VAL A 192 -6.57 -0.66 -8.12
N LYS A 193 -6.83 0.35 -7.30
CA LYS A 193 -8.16 0.90 -7.08
C LYS A 193 -8.13 2.40 -7.35
N LYS A 194 -8.83 2.86 -8.39
CA LYS A 194 -8.93 4.29 -8.72
C LYS A 194 -9.60 5.04 -7.58
N LEU A 195 -8.99 6.15 -7.13
CA LEU A 195 -9.42 6.89 -5.95
C LEU A 195 -10.23 8.14 -6.28
N ASN A 196 -9.99 8.79 -7.41
CA ASN A 196 -10.66 10.04 -7.78
C ASN A 196 -11.24 10.04 -9.20
N ASN A 197 -11.92 11.14 -9.56
CA ASN A 197 -12.54 11.36 -10.88
C ASN A 197 -13.47 10.19 -11.26
N ARG A 198 -14.37 9.83 -10.34
CA ARG A 198 -15.32 8.72 -10.49
C ARG A 198 -16.73 9.27 -10.72
N LYS A 199 -17.38 8.81 -11.80
CA LYS A 199 -18.79 9.11 -12.13
C LYS A 199 -19.77 8.26 -11.30
N GLY A 200 -19.57 8.17 -9.98
CA GLY A 200 -20.54 7.53 -9.06
C GLY A 200 -20.49 6.00 -8.91
N ASN A 201 -19.64 5.27 -9.64
CA ASN A 201 -19.51 3.81 -9.46
C ASN A 201 -18.65 3.44 -8.24
N PRO A 202 -19.02 2.39 -7.47
CA PRO A 202 -18.12 1.83 -6.46
C PRO A 202 -16.81 1.43 -7.14
N SER A 203 -15.67 1.80 -6.54
CA SER A 203 -14.38 1.32 -7.06
C SER A 203 -13.88 0.15 -6.24
N PHE A 204 -13.48 -0.88 -6.98
CA PHE A 204 -12.91 -2.11 -6.47
C PHE A 204 -11.44 -2.17 -6.89
N TYR A 205 -10.70 -3.10 -6.31
CA TYR A 205 -9.36 -3.39 -6.81
C TYR A 205 -9.50 -4.13 -8.12
N GLN A 206 -8.95 -3.55 -9.18
CA GLN A 206 -8.79 -4.14 -10.51
C GLN A 206 -7.44 -4.81 -10.58
N ILE A 207 -7.39 -6.09 -10.92
CA ILE A 207 -6.13 -6.82 -11.08
C ILE A 207 -5.38 -6.36 -12.34
N LEU A 208 -4.06 -6.46 -12.28
CA LEU A 208 -3.18 -6.18 -13.41
C LEU A 208 -3.20 -7.33 -14.44
N PRO A 209 -2.80 -7.08 -15.71
CA PRO A 209 -2.68 -8.12 -16.72
C PRO A 209 -1.81 -9.31 -16.25
N GLY A 210 -2.28 -10.54 -16.55
CA GLY A 210 -1.57 -11.77 -16.21
C GLY A 210 -1.71 -12.23 -14.76
N VAL A 211 -2.49 -11.52 -13.94
CA VAL A 211 -2.88 -11.97 -12.59
C VAL A 211 -4.22 -12.72 -12.68
N LYS A 212 -4.37 -13.76 -11.88
CA LYS A 212 -5.67 -14.38 -11.57
C LYS A 212 -5.88 -14.40 -10.05
N ILE A 213 -7.14 -14.34 -9.64
CA ILE A 213 -7.52 -14.28 -8.23
C ILE A 213 -8.63 -15.26 -7.92
N PHE A 214 -8.57 -15.84 -6.72
CA PHE A 214 -9.56 -16.79 -6.22
C PHE A 214 -9.77 -16.58 -4.71
N LYS A 215 -10.69 -17.35 -4.14
CA LYS A 215 -10.89 -17.42 -2.69
C LYS A 215 -10.53 -18.81 -2.18
N ASP A 216 -9.88 -18.87 -1.02
CA ASP A 216 -9.79 -20.11 -0.25
C ASP A 216 -11.08 -20.34 0.57
N GLU A 217 -11.10 -21.43 1.35
CA GLU A 217 -12.21 -21.80 2.25
C GLU A 217 -12.53 -20.73 3.32
N ARG A 218 -11.55 -19.88 3.65
CA ARG A 218 -11.68 -18.78 4.63
C ARG A 218 -12.26 -17.52 3.99
N ASN A 219 -12.50 -17.54 2.67
CA ASN A 219 -12.77 -16.37 1.81
C ASN A 219 -11.59 -15.40 1.72
N CYS A 220 -10.38 -15.85 1.99
CA CYS A 220 -9.17 -15.08 1.80
C CYS A 220 -8.72 -15.10 0.33
N LEU A 221 -8.15 -13.99 -0.12
CA LEU A 221 -7.63 -13.83 -1.46
C LEU A 221 -6.46 -14.80 -1.69
N VAL A 222 -6.55 -15.56 -2.79
CA VAL A 222 -5.45 -16.35 -3.36
C VAL A 222 -5.07 -15.71 -4.67
N ILE A 223 -3.77 -15.46 -4.87
CA ILE A 223 -3.24 -14.78 -6.05
C ILE A 223 -2.39 -15.76 -6.85
N GLU A 224 -2.73 -15.96 -8.11
CA GLU A 224 -1.87 -16.62 -9.10
C GLU A 224 -1.31 -15.54 -10.03
N ALA A 225 -0.01 -15.27 -9.95
CA ALA A 225 0.65 -14.23 -10.73
C ALA A 225 2.03 -14.71 -11.21
N LEU A 226 2.04 -15.69 -12.10
CA LEU A 226 3.24 -16.43 -12.54
C LEU A 226 4.36 -15.53 -13.09
N ASN A 227 4.01 -14.34 -13.59
CA ASN A 227 4.99 -13.38 -14.10
C ASN A 227 5.74 -12.64 -12.98
N VAL A 228 5.23 -12.63 -11.74
CA VAL A 228 5.79 -11.86 -10.61
C VAL A 228 5.95 -12.65 -9.31
N ALA A 229 5.49 -13.91 -9.27
CA ALA A 229 5.65 -14.83 -8.15
C ALA A 229 5.83 -16.26 -8.68
N ASN A 230 6.67 -17.07 -8.01
CA ASN A 230 6.90 -18.46 -8.42
C ASN A 230 5.70 -19.37 -8.11
N ASP A 231 5.00 -19.08 -7.00
CA ASP A 231 3.90 -19.89 -6.48
C ASP A 231 2.67 -19.03 -6.26
N CYS A 232 1.51 -19.68 -6.13
CA CYS A 232 0.30 -19.01 -5.69
C CYS A 232 0.49 -18.43 -4.28
N VAL A 233 0.12 -17.16 -4.11
CA VAL A 233 0.20 -16.46 -2.83
C VAL A 233 -1.14 -16.55 -2.12
N VAL A 234 -1.21 -17.36 -1.07
CA VAL A 234 -2.37 -17.43 -0.17
C VAL A 234 -2.24 -16.32 0.87
N THR A 235 -3.18 -15.38 0.87
CA THR A 235 -3.17 -14.26 1.80
C THR A 235 -4.00 -14.56 3.06
N ASN A 236 -3.94 -13.66 4.04
CA ASN A 236 -4.89 -13.59 5.16
C ASN A 236 -5.83 -12.37 4.98
N ASP A 237 -6.08 -11.97 3.74
CA ASP A 237 -6.95 -10.84 3.41
C ASP A 237 -8.31 -11.36 2.94
N VAL A 238 -9.36 -11.11 3.71
CA VAL A 238 -10.72 -11.50 3.34
C VAL A 238 -11.23 -10.57 2.25
N ILE A 239 -11.79 -11.15 1.19
CA ILE A 239 -12.29 -10.39 0.05
C ILE A 239 -13.71 -10.80 -0.35
N GLN A 240 -14.37 -9.89 -1.03
CA GLN A 240 -15.52 -10.19 -1.89
C GLN A 240 -15.06 -10.16 -3.34
N LEU A 241 -15.17 -11.27 -4.06
CA LEU A 241 -14.99 -11.27 -5.51
C LEU A 241 -16.18 -10.55 -6.16
N ILE A 242 -15.88 -9.59 -7.03
CA ILE A 242 -16.87 -8.82 -7.80
C ILE A 242 -16.94 -9.37 -9.24
N SER A 243 -15.79 -9.77 -9.77
CA SER A 243 -15.64 -10.50 -11.03
C SER A 243 -14.31 -11.25 -11.02
N ASP A 244 -14.00 -11.97 -12.09
CA ASP A 244 -12.70 -12.65 -12.27
C ASP A 244 -11.51 -11.68 -12.26
N THR A 245 -11.77 -10.37 -12.42
CA THR A 245 -10.73 -9.33 -12.47
C THR A 245 -10.87 -8.25 -11.40
N GLN A 246 -11.89 -8.34 -10.54
CA GLN A 246 -12.15 -7.33 -9.51
C GLN A 246 -12.53 -7.93 -8.17
N PHE A 247 -12.04 -7.30 -7.09
CA PHE A 247 -12.41 -7.66 -5.73
C PHE A 247 -12.55 -6.44 -4.81
N ASP A 248 -13.40 -6.56 -3.80
CA ASP A 248 -13.42 -5.66 -2.64
C ASP A 248 -12.66 -6.29 -1.48
N TRP A 249 -11.71 -5.54 -0.93
CA TRP A 249 -10.98 -5.95 0.27
C TRP A 249 -11.82 -5.64 1.51
N LEU A 250 -12.14 -6.66 2.30
CA LEU A 250 -12.99 -6.56 3.48
C LEU A 250 -12.19 -6.32 4.77
N GLY A 251 -11.01 -6.92 4.88
CA GLY A 251 -10.19 -6.79 6.08
C GLY A 251 -9.22 -7.96 6.25
N ARG A 252 -8.49 -7.98 7.37
CA ARG A 252 -7.65 -9.12 7.74
C ARG A 252 -8.49 -10.22 8.37
N PHE A 253 -8.26 -11.46 7.95
CA PHE A 253 -8.89 -12.63 8.56
C PHE A 253 -8.64 -12.70 10.06
N ASP A 254 -7.42 -12.36 10.49
CA ASP A 254 -6.99 -12.30 11.89
C ASP A 254 -7.84 -11.36 12.77
N ASN A 255 -8.57 -10.42 12.15
CA ASN A 255 -9.38 -9.41 12.81
C ASN A 255 -10.88 -9.73 12.75
N VAL A 256 -11.34 -10.70 11.96
CA VAL A 256 -12.77 -10.99 11.78
C VAL A 256 -13.43 -11.31 13.13
N ILE A 257 -14.58 -10.70 13.38
CA ILE A 257 -15.36 -10.89 14.62
C ILE A 257 -16.61 -11.71 14.27
N ASN A 258 -16.82 -12.82 14.97
CA ASN A 258 -18.01 -13.64 14.84
C ASN A 258 -19.01 -13.28 15.97
N SER A 259 -19.99 -12.44 15.65
CA SER A 259 -20.96 -11.92 16.62
C SER A 259 -22.37 -12.43 16.30
N GLY A 260 -22.88 -13.39 17.08
CA GLY A 260 -24.22 -13.94 16.93
C GLY A 260 -24.42 -14.65 15.58
N GLY A 261 -23.39 -15.33 15.09
CA GLY A 261 -23.40 -16.00 13.78
C GLY A 261 -23.10 -15.09 12.58
N ILE A 262 -22.88 -13.79 12.80
CA ILE A 262 -22.59 -12.81 11.75
C ILE A 262 -21.10 -12.46 11.77
N LYS A 263 -20.46 -12.51 10.60
CA LYS A 263 -19.08 -12.04 10.40
C LYS A 263 -19.07 -10.52 10.29
N LEU A 264 -18.35 -9.87 11.19
CA LEU A 264 -18.08 -8.43 11.17
C LEU A 264 -16.63 -8.20 10.77
N TYR A 265 -16.41 -7.21 9.91
CA TYR A 265 -15.10 -6.85 9.38
C TYR A 265 -14.64 -5.53 9.99
N PRO A 266 -13.72 -5.54 10.99
CA PRO A 266 -13.31 -4.33 11.68
C PRO A 266 -12.90 -3.18 10.78
N GLU A 267 -12.16 -3.45 9.72
CA GLU A 267 -11.64 -2.42 8.83
C GLU A 267 -12.76 -1.71 8.05
N LYS A 268 -13.85 -2.39 7.68
CA LYS A 268 -15.04 -1.74 7.09
C LYS A 268 -15.82 -0.93 8.12
N ILE A 269 -15.92 -1.43 9.34
CA ILE A 269 -16.62 -0.73 10.44
C ILE A 269 -15.86 0.52 10.84
N GLU A 270 -14.53 0.46 10.88
CA GLU A 270 -13.65 1.58 11.18
C GLU A 270 -13.75 2.69 10.14
N VAL A 271 -13.88 2.35 8.85
CA VAL A 271 -14.16 3.36 7.80
C VAL A 271 -15.43 4.15 8.14
N LYS A 272 -16.54 3.47 8.48
CA LYS A 272 -17.80 4.12 8.86
C LYS A 272 -17.68 4.95 10.14
N LEU A 273 -16.91 4.47 11.11
CA LEU A 273 -16.70 5.16 12.39
C LEU A 273 -15.77 6.36 12.27
N SER A 274 -14.89 6.39 11.25
CA SER A 274 -13.92 7.49 11.05
C SER A 274 -14.59 8.82 10.73
N GLU A 275 -15.83 8.79 10.21
CA GLU A 275 -16.65 9.98 9.99
C GLU A 275 -17.11 10.65 11.30
N ILE A 276 -17.11 9.90 12.40
CA ILE A 276 -17.60 10.35 13.71
C ILE A 276 -16.44 10.56 14.70
N ILE A 277 -15.40 9.73 14.61
CA ILE A 277 -14.32 9.68 15.59
C ILE A 277 -13.07 10.32 14.98
N GLY A 278 -12.76 11.55 15.41
CA GLY A 278 -11.55 12.27 15.00
C GLY A 278 -10.26 11.88 15.73
N LYS A 279 -10.31 10.90 16.65
CA LYS A 279 -9.13 10.36 17.36
C LYS A 279 -8.68 9.05 16.73
N ARG A 280 -7.51 8.55 17.11
CA ARG A 280 -7.09 7.19 16.74
C ARG A 280 -7.94 6.18 17.47
N PHE A 281 -8.47 5.20 16.75
CA PHE A 281 -9.30 4.14 17.32
C PHE A 281 -9.17 2.85 16.49
N PHE A 282 -9.65 1.75 17.05
CA PHE A 282 -9.92 0.51 16.32
C PHE A 282 -11.09 -0.23 16.96
N VAL A 283 -11.70 -1.17 16.23
CA VAL A 283 -12.69 -2.08 16.80
C VAL A 283 -12.11 -3.49 16.94
N ALA A 284 -12.60 -4.22 17.93
CA ALA A 284 -12.19 -5.59 18.20
C ALA A 284 -13.36 -6.44 18.70
N GLY A 285 -13.22 -7.75 18.60
CA GLY A 285 -14.15 -8.72 19.17
C GLY A 285 -13.59 -9.28 20.46
N ILE A 286 -14.39 -9.27 21.53
CA ILE A 286 -14.05 -9.96 22.79
C ILE A 286 -15.10 -11.02 23.10
N PRO A 287 -14.75 -12.08 23.87
CA PRO A 287 -15.70 -13.14 24.22
C PRO A 287 -16.99 -12.59 24.84
N ASP A 288 -18.12 -13.18 24.46
CA ASP A 288 -19.44 -12.86 25.00
C ASP A 288 -20.30 -14.12 25.09
N LYS A 289 -20.98 -14.33 26.23
CA LYS A 289 -21.75 -15.54 26.51
C LYS A 289 -22.93 -15.76 25.54
N LYS A 290 -23.49 -14.70 24.96
CA LYS A 290 -24.66 -14.78 24.07
C LYS A 290 -24.28 -14.70 22.60
N LEU A 291 -23.29 -13.86 22.26
CA LEU A 291 -22.91 -13.57 20.88
C LEU A 291 -21.71 -14.40 20.41
N GLY A 292 -21.04 -15.14 21.30
CA GLY A 292 -19.73 -15.73 21.02
C GLY A 292 -18.64 -14.66 21.12
N GLN A 293 -18.69 -13.64 20.25
CA GLN A 293 -17.92 -12.41 20.40
C GLN A 293 -18.82 -11.18 20.33
N LYS A 294 -18.60 -10.19 21.20
CA LYS A 294 -19.20 -8.86 21.08
C LYS A 294 -18.20 -7.88 20.49
N LEU A 295 -18.68 -6.98 19.63
CA LEU A 295 -17.88 -5.90 19.07
C LEU A 295 -17.70 -4.78 20.10
N ILE A 296 -16.46 -4.37 20.32
CA ILE A 296 -16.06 -3.25 21.18
C ILE A 296 -15.28 -2.20 20.39
N LEU A 297 -15.31 -0.97 20.89
CA LEU A 297 -14.55 0.16 20.34
C LEU A 297 -13.45 0.58 21.32
N ILE A 298 -12.24 0.78 20.81
CA ILE A 298 -11.08 1.20 21.59
C ILE A 298 -10.58 2.52 21.02
N ILE A 299 -10.51 3.57 21.85
CA ILE A 299 -10.10 4.92 21.47
C ILE A 299 -8.83 5.31 22.22
N GLU A 300 -7.86 5.91 21.52
CA GLU A 300 -6.64 6.44 22.12
C GLU A 300 -6.90 7.78 22.83
N GLY A 301 -6.38 7.91 24.05
CA GLY A 301 -6.44 9.09 24.89
C GLY A 301 -7.44 9.00 26.04
N LYS A 302 -7.55 10.09 26.80
CA LYS A 302 -8.36 10.16 28.02
C LYS A 302 -9.86 9.99 27.72
N LYS A 303 -10.56 9.38 28.70
CA LYS A 303 -12.02 9.26 28.70
C LYS A 303 -12.67 10.63 28.52
N HIS A 304 -13.64 10.70 27.61
CA HIS A 304 -14.44 11.88 27.33
C HIS A 304 -15.86 11.46 26.94
N ASN A 305 -16.75 12.43 26.73
CA ASN A 305 -18.21 12.26 26.61
C ASN A 305 -18.68 11.10 25.68
N ASN A 306 -19.90 10.63 25.93
CA ASN A 306 -20.52 9.44 25.33
C ASN A 306 -20.60 9.45 23.79
N PHE A 307 -19.56 8.94 23.11
CA PHE A 307 -19.58 8.63 21.67
C PHE A 307 -20.69 7.67 21.28
N LEU A 308 -21.09 6.79 22.20
CA LEU A 308 -22.10 5.77 21.96
C LEU A 308 -23.41 6.35 21.43
N ASN A 309 -23.82 7.54 21.86
CA ASN A 309 -25.05 8.16 21.37
C ASN A 309 -24.91 8.63 19.91
N ASN A 310 -23.75 9.18 19.53
CA ASN A 310 -23.49 9.59 18.14
C ASN A 310 -23.31 8.37 17.23
N ILE A 311 -22.63 7.33 17.72
CA ILE A 311 -22.46 6.06 17.00
C ILE A 311 -23.80 5.36 16.77
N LYS A 312 -24.68 5.30 17.79
CA LYS A 312 -26.02 4.72 17.67
C LYS A 312 -26.91 5.46 16.67
N LYS A 313 -26.70 6.77 16.52
CA LYS A 313 -27.42 7.61 15.54
C LYS A 313 -26.84 7.49 14.13
N ASN A 314 -25.69 6.85 13.95
CA ASN A 314 -25.12 6.64 12.62
C ASN A 314 -25.98 5.66 11.82
N LYS A 315 -26.54 6.13 10.70
CA LYS A 315 -27.38 5.33 9.80
C LYS A 315 -26.59 4.34 8.93
N THR A 316 -25.26 4.48 8.83
CA THR A 316 -24.41 3.60 8.01
C THR A 316 -24.03 2.30 8.73
N LEU A 317 -24.14 2.25 10.05
CA LEU A 317 -23.88 1.07 10.86
C LEU A 317 -25.16 0.24 11.04
N THR A 318 -25.06 -1.05 10.75
CA THR A 318 -26.10 -2.01 11.11
C THR A 318 -26.16 -2.21 12.63
N LYS A 319 -27.26 -2.81 13.13
CA LYS A 319 -27.43 -3.14 14.56
C LYS A 319 -26.29 -4.00 15.13
N PHE A 320 -25.66 -4.84 14.31
CA PHE A 320 -24.56 -5.72 14.72
C PHE A 320 -23.20 -5.02 14.70
N GLU A 321 -23.02 -4.02 13.83
CA GLU A 321 -21.80 -3.22 13.73
C GLU A 321 -21.70 -2.14 14.83
N GLN A 322 -22.78 -1.92 15.61
CA GLN A 322 -22.75 -0.99 16.74
C GLN A 322 -21.95 -1.58 17.92
N PRO A 323 -20.86 -0.91 18.36
CA PRO A 323 -20.08 -1.33 19.52
C PRO A 323 -20.95 -1.46 20.77
N LYS A 324 -20.75 -2.55 21.51
CA LYS A 324 -21.47 -2.82 22.77
C LYS A 324 -20.84 -2.09 23.95
N GLU A 325 -19.52 -1.87 23.88
CA GLU A 325 -18.72 -1.18 24.90
C GLU A 325 -17.66 -0.29 24.24
N VAL A 326 -17.23 0.74 24.97
CA VAL A 326 -16.16 1.66 24.56
C VAL A 326 -15.09 1.71 25.64
N TYR A 327 -13.85 1.49 25.24
CA TYR A 327 -12.67 1.53 26.09
C TYR A 327 -11.74 2.67 25.66
N PHE A 328 -11.11 3.31 26.63
CA PHE A 328 -10.13 4.36 26.42
C PHE A 328 -8.78 3.90 26.93
N ILE A 329 -7.74 4.05 26.11
CA ILE A 329 -6.37 3.71 26.47
C ILE A 329 -5.52 4.95 26.20
N ASP A 330 -4.73 5.38 27.18
CA ASP A 330 -3.95 6.62 27.06
C ASP A 330 -3.05 6.65 25.82
N LYS A 331 -2.42 5.52 25.50
CA LYS A 331 -1.59 5.35 24.30
C LYS A 331 -1.62 3.92 23.80
N PHE A 332 -1.78 3.75 22.49
CA PHE A 332 -1.74 2.44 21.84
C PHE A 332 -0.31 1.90 21.79
N ILE A 333 -0.20 0.57 21.81
CA ILE A 333 1.05 -0.11 21.57
C ILE A 333 1.30 -0.13 20.06
N GLU A 334 2.48 0.29 19.65
CA GLU A 334 2.85 0.44 18.23
C GLU A 334 4.08 -0.38 17.87
N THR A 335 4.25 -0.70 16.58
CA THR A 335 5.53 -1.16 16.03
C THR A 335 6.50 0.01 15.86
N LYS A 336 7.77 -0.27 15.51
CA LYS A 336 8.74 0.76 15.10
C LYS A 336 8.25 1.62 13.93
N THR A 337 7.40 1.06 13.06
CA THR A 337 6.77 1.74 11.93
C THR A 337 5.42 2.37 12.27
N LYS A 338 5.13 2.63 13.56
CA LYS A 338 3.89 3.29 14.03
C LYS A 338 2.58 2.55 13.72
N LYS A 339 2.63 1.26 13.39
CA LYS A 339 1.43 0.43 13.21
C LYS A 339 0.89 -0.02 14.57
N ILE A 340 -0.42 0.08 14.77
CA ILE A 340 -1.10 -0.32 16.02
C ILE A 340 -1.00 -1.85 16.18
N GLN A 341 -0.48 -2.31 17.31
CA GLN A 341 -0.45 -3.73 17.70
C GLN A 341 -1.74 -4.06 18.48
N ARG A 342 -2.86 -4.24 17.75
CA ARG A 342 -4.21 -4.42 18.32
C ARG A 342 -4.27 -5.38 19.50
N LYS A 343 -3.75 -6.60 19.35
CA LYS A 343 -3.74 -7.62 20.41
C LYS A 343 -3.04 -7.14 21.68
N LYS A 344 -1.79 -6.66 21.56
CA LYS A 344 -1.04 -6.11 22.70
C LYS A 344 -1.74 -4.92 23.35
N THR A 345 -2.37 -4.05 22.55
CA THR A 345 -3.16 -2.93 23.07
C THR A 345 -4.39 -3.42 23.83
N LEU A 346 -5.06 -4.49 23.38
CA LEU A 346 -6.19 -5.08 24.11
C LEU A 346 -5.76 -5.71 25.43
N ASP A 347 -4.54 -6.25 25.53
CA ASP A 347 -4.00 -6.83 26.77
C ASP A 347 -3.84 -5.79 27.90
N LEU A 348 -3.87 -4.48 27.57
CA LEU A 348 -3.90 -3.39 28.56
C LEU A 348 -5.28 -3.22 29.22
N ILE A 349 -6.32 -3.84 28.67
CA ILE A 349 -7.69 -3.76 29.19
C ILE A 349 -7.94 -5.00 30.07
N GLY A 350 -8.17 -4.77 31.35
CA GLY A 350 -8.68 -5.82 32.26
C GLY A 350 -10.15 -6.10 31.98
N PHE A 351 -10.44 -6.98 31.01
CA PHE A 351 -11.81 -7.42 30.76
C PHE A 351 -12.31 -8.23 31.96
N THR A 352 -13.33 -7.75 32.66
CA THR A 352 -14.06 -8.55 33.64
C THR A 352 -14.98 -9.53 32.91
N ASN A 353 -14.78 -10.84 33.13
CA ASN A 353 -15.55 -11.93 32.53
C ASN A 353 -17.04 -11.96 32.93
#